data_AF-A0A0Q8F6E3-F1
#
_entry.id   AF-A0A0Q8F6E3-F1
#
_cell.length_a   1.000
_cell.length_b   1.000
_cell.length_c   1.000
_cell.angle_alpha   90.00
_cell.angle_beta   90.00
_cell.angle_gamma   90.00
#
_symmetry.space_group_name_H-M   'P 1'
#
loop_
_entity.id
_entity.type
_entity.pdbx_description
1 polymer ?
#
loop_
_entity_poly.entity_id
_entity_poly.type
_entity_poly.pdbx_seq_one_letter_code
_entity_poly.pdbx_strand_id
1 'polypeptide(L)'
;MNDPFGKPISLVLSGGGIRAMVFHMGVLKYLAEQGALESVARISTVSGGSLITGLILQSAGLQWPSSGEYLRQIYPALRAQLCKRSLQWGAVRQLLRPRNWQYVLSRANALAAALRHEWKIQARLSDLPAFPVWSINGTNAENGARFRFKRDSLGDYKSGYASAEDFTLADAMAVSAAFPGGFGPLRLSTRRYIWRKRQWDAPESSATVATPAHRFLHLYDGGVYDNLGLEPFFDAGRGEPKHADQFILVSDAGAPLAPGFAHGPFSPFRLKRVADIMSDQSRALRVRTFVHYLLQGAGRGALVFLASPAIGTDQERAFVSAFPTTLTKLSLATFDLLAGRGYAVAKGLLAEQLVPAVSATEHA
;
A
#
# COMPACT_ATOMS: atom_id res chain seq x y z
N MET A 1 22.88 14.87 5.47
CA MET A 1 22.85 13.43 5.17
C MET A 1 22.86 13.31 3.66
N ASN A 2 23.78 12.53 3.10
CA ASN A 2 23.81 12.29 1.65
C ASN A 2 22.54 11.53 1.28
N ASP A 3 21.66 12.15 0.48
CA ASP A 3 20.52 11.46 -0.12
C ASP A 3 21.06 10.50 -1.17
N PRO A 4 20.95 9.17 -0.97
CA PRO A 4 21.56 8.18 -1.85
C PRO A 4 20.98 8.20 -3.28
N PHE A 5 19.82 8.81 -3.50
CA PHE A 5 19.21 8.99 -4.82
C PHE A 5 19.23 10.46 -5.29
N GLY A 6 19.82 11.36 -4.50
CA GLY A 6 19.88 12.80 -4.77
C GLY A 6 18.53 13.52 -4.76
N LYS A 7 17.44 12.82 -4.43
CA LYS A 7 16.06 13.34 -4.41
C LYS A 7 15.20 12.61 -3.36
N PRO A 8 14.27 13.33 -2.70
CA PRO A 8 13.28 12.70 -1.83
C PRO A 8 12.47 11.61 -2.55
N ILE A 9 12.23 10.51 -1.85
CA ILE A 9 11.56 9.32 -2.40
C ILE A 9 10.04 9.41 -2.18
N SER A 10 9.28 9.25 -3.26
CA SER A 10 7.86 8.91 -3.26
C SER A 10 7.72 7.38 -3.34
N LEU A 11 7.48 6.75 -2.20
CA LEU A 11 7.39 5.30 -2.07
C LEU A 11 5.96 4.81 -2.30
N VAL A 12 5.79 3.90 -3.25
CA VAL A 12 4.50 3.27 -3.57
C VAL A 12 4.58 1.78 -3.24
N LEU A 13 3.65 1.31 -2.38
CA LEU A 13 3.55 -0.09 -1.97
C LEU A 13 2.18 -0.65 -2.37
N SER A 14 2.17 -1.50 -3.40
CA SER A 14 0.95 -2.04 -4.01
C SER A 14 0.18 -3.02 -3.12
N GLY A 15 -1.02 -3.40 -3.56
CA GLY A 15 -1.79 -4.48 -2.94
C GLY A 15 -1.26 -5.90 -3.23
N GLY A 16 -1.83 -6.89 -2.54
CA GLY A 16 -1.46 -8.31 -2.69
C GLY A 16 -1.44 -9.13 -1.39
N GLY A 17 -2.09 -8.66 -0.33
CA GLY A 17 -2.19 -9.38 0.94
C GLY A 17 -0.83 -9.65 1.60
N ILE A 18 -0.69 -10.81 2.25
CA ILE A 18 0.55 -11.13 3.00
C ILE A 18 1.79 -11.25 2.10
N ARG A 19 1.59 -11.70 0.86
CA ARG A 19 2.64 -11.76 -0.16
C ARG A 19 3.26 -10.38 -0.38
N ALA A 20 2.41 -9.38 -0.59
CA ALA A 20 2.83 -7.99 -0.78
C ALA A 20 3.55 -7.46 0.46
N MET A 21 3.00 -7.70 1.66
CA MET A 21 3.63 -7.29 2.92
C MET A 21 5.10 -7.73 2.98
N VAL A 22 5.36 -9.02 2.75
CA VAL A 22 6.70 -9.59 2.88
C VAL A 22 7.62 -9.20 1.73
N PHE A 23 7.11 -9.13 0.50
CA PHE A 23 7.87 -8.61 -0.63
C PHE A 23 8.35 -7.17 -0.39
N HIS A 24 7.46 -6.29 0.08
CA HIS A 24 7.80 -4.90 0.41
C HIS A 24 8.82 -4.82 1.56
N MET A 25 8.77 -5.70 2.55
CA MET A 25 9.82 -5.76 3.59
C MET A 25 11.21 -6.02 2.98
N GLY A 26 11.28 -6.86 1.94
CA GLY A 26 12.53 -7.07 1.19
C GLY A 26 13.04 -5.81 0.50
N VAL A 27 12.15 -5.08 -0.17
CA VAL A 27 12.47 -3.81 -0.83
C VAL A 27 12.94 -2.75 0.19
N LEU A 28 12.21 -2.62 1.30
CA LEU A 28 12.55 -1.71 2.38
C LEU A 28 13.86 -2.09 3.09
N LYS A 29 14.17 -3.38 3.23
CA LYS A 29 15.46 -3.84 3.74
C LYS A 29 16.61 -3.38 2.84
N TYR A 30 16.47 -3.48 1.53
CA TYR A 30 17.49 -2.98 0.61
C TYR A 30 17.65 -1.46 0.72
N LEU A 31 16.54 -0.70 0.72
CA LEU A 31 16.57 0.76 0.92
C LEU A 31 17.28 1.12 2.24
N ALA A 32 16.99 0.40 3.32
CA ALA A 32 17.61 0.63 4.61
C ALA A 32 19.11 0.32 4.61
N GLU A 33 19.55 -0.72 3.91
CA GLU A 33 20.99 -1.01 3.76
C GLU A 33 21.72 0.10 3.01
N GLN A 34 21.03 0.87 2.16
CA GLN A 34 21.59 2.04 1.48
C GLN A 34 21.41 3.36 2.27
N GLY A 35 20.85 3.33 3.48
CA GLY A 35 20.56 4.55 4.24
C GLY A 35 19.46 5.43 3.62
N ALA A 36 18.57 4.83 2.83
CA ALA A 36 17.60 5.57 2.02
C ALA A 36 16.22 5.73 2.67
N LEU A 37 15.92 5.05 3.78
CA LEU A 37 14.61 5.20 4.44
C LEU A 37 14.38 6.63 4.94
N GLU A 38 15.45 7.32 5.33
CA GLU A 38 15.47 8.71 5.75
C GLU A 38 15.07 9.67 4.62
N SER A 39 15.26 9.26 3.37
CA SER A 39 14.92 10.05 2.18
C SER A 39 13.48 9.85 1.73
N VAL A 40 12.72 8.91 2.33
CA VAL A 40 11.31 8.70 2.03
C VAL A 40 10.51 9.90 2.54
N ALA A 41 9.91 10.65 1.62
CA ALA A 41 9.13 11.84 1.93
C ALA A 41 7.62 11.61 1.84
N ARG A 42 7.20 10.67 0.99
CA ARG A 42 5.79 10.34 0.80
C ARG A 42 5.63 8.84 0.65
N ILE A 43 4.53 8.32 1.18
CA ILE A 43 4.18 6.90 1.06
C ILE A 43 2.75 6.81 0.54
N SER A 44 2.53 6.00 -0.48
CA SER A 44 1.21 5.62 -0.95
C SER A 44 1.07 4.11 -0.86
N THR A 45 0.01 3.64 -0.20
CA THR A 45 -0.15 2.21 0.05
C THR A 45 -1.52 1.70 -0.32
N VAL A 46 -1.57 0.43 -0.70
CA VAL A 46 -2.80 -0.31 -1.00
C VAL A 46 -2.75 -1.66 -0.29
N SER A 47 -3.84 -2.06 0.35
CA SER A 47 -4.04 -3.43 0.86
C SER A 47 -2.86 -3.96 1.70
N GLY A 48 -2.15 -4.98 1.23
CA GLY A 48 -0.95 -5.52 1.89
C GLY A 48 0.12 -4.45 2.19
N GLY A 49 0.34 -3.50 1.28
CA GLY A 49 1.20 -2.34 1.52
C GLY A 49 0.75 -1.52 2.74
N SER A 50 -0.56 -1.28 2.88
CA SER A 50 -1.11 -0.52 4.01
C SER A 50 -0.95 -1.27 5.34
N LEU A 51 -1.12 -2.60 5.30
CA LEU A 51 -0.95 -3.47 6.47
C LEU A 51 0.50 -3.45 6.97
N ILE A 52 1.48 -3.61 6.08
CA ILE A 52 2.89 -3.65 6.50
C ILE A 52 3.39 -2.28 6.94
N THR A 53 3.00 -1.19 6.27
CA THR A 53 3.39 0.16 6.70
C THR A 53 2.84 0.49 8.09
N GLY A 54 1.57 0.16 8.36
CA GLY A 54 0.99 0.35 9.69
C GLY A 54 1.70 -0.47 10.78
N LEU A 55 2.12 -1.71 10.47
CA LEU A 55 2.92 -2.54 11.38
C LEU A 55 4.32 -1.95 11.63
N ILE A 56 4.99 -1.47 10.59
CA ILE A 56 6.30 -0.82 10.71
C ILE A 56 6.20 0.40 11.63
N LEU A 57 5.24 1.29 11.38
CA LEU A 57 5.00 2.46 12.22
C LEU A 57 4.68 2.06 13.66
N GLN A 58 3.82 1.06 13.86
CA GLN A 58 3.49 0.58 15.22
C GLN A 58 4.72 0.04 15.96
N SER A 59 5.59 -0.70 15.27
CA SER A 59 6.84 -1.22 15.84
C SER A 59 7.87 -0.13 16.12
N ALA A 60 7.82 0.98 15.37
CA ALA A 60 8.68 2.16 15.52
C ALA A 60 8.07 3.26 16.41
N GLY A 61 7.07 2.94 17.24
CA GLY A 61 6.47 3.94 18.15
C GLY A 61 5.69 5.05 17.43
N LEU A 62 5.02 4.73 16.32
CA LEU A 62 4.30 5.65 15.44
C LEU A 62 5.19 6.71 14.77
N GLN A 63 6.46 6.39 14.55
CA GLN A 63 7.38 7.17 13.73
C GLN A 63 7.82 6.37 12.52
N TRP A 64 8.25 7.06 11.47
CA TRP A 64 8.94 6.37 10.38
C TRP A 64 10.36 6.04 10.81
N PRO A 65 10.79 4.78 10.69
CA PRO A 65 12.05 4.36 11.29
C PRO A 65 13.25 4.83 10.49
N SER A 66 14.36 5.02 11.19
CA SER A 66 15.66 5.12 10.52
C SER A 66 16.03 3.80 9.86
N SER A 67 16.92 3.85 8.88
CA SER A 67 17.49 2.67 8.23
C SER A 67 18.11 1.71 9.24
N GLY A 68 18.85 2.23 10.23
CA GLY A 68 19.46 1.43 11.29
C GLY A 68 18.45 0.75 12.21
N GLU A 69 17.40 1.46 12.62
CA GLU A 69 16.30 0.91 13.43
C GLU A 69 15.54 -0.18 12.66
N TYR A 70 15.25 0.07 11.38
CA TYR A 70 14.55 -0.87 10.53
C TYR A 70 15.28 -2.22 10.44
N LEU A 71 16.59 -2.18 10.18
CA LEU A 71 17.41 -3.39 10.02
C LEU A 71 17.61 -4.14 11.34
N ARG A 72 17.90 -3.42 12.43
CA ARG A 72 18.28 -4.06 13.71
C ARG A 72 17.09 -4.54 14.53
N GLN A 73 15.95 -3.86 14.45
CA GLN A 73 14.83 -4.08 15.36
C GLN A 73 13.55 -4.46 14.63
N ILE A 74 13.11 -3.65 13.67
CA ILE A 74 11.77 -3.79 13.08
C ILE A 74 11.69 -4.98 12.14
N TYR A 75 12.62 -5.13 11.20
CA TYR A 75 12.61 -6.23 10.23
C TYR A 75 12.67 -7.61 10.93
N PRO A 76 13.59 -7.88 11.89
CA PRO A 76 13.60 -9.14 12.63
C PRO A 76 12.32 -9.37 13.45
N ALA A 77 11.79 -8.33 14.11
CA ALA A 77 10.58 -8.43 14.92
C ALA A 77 9.36 -8.77 14.07
N LEU A 78 9.17 -8.09 12.94
CA LEU A 78 8.06 -8.33 12.03
C LEU A 78 8.18 -9.69 11.32
N ARG A 79 9.39 -10.12 10.95
CA ARG A 79 9.65 -11.49 10.46
C ARG A 79 9.15 -12.53 11.47
N ALA A 80 9.54 -12.39 12.73
CA ALA A 80 9.10 -13.30 13.78
C ALA A 80 7.57 -13.23 14.02
N GLN A 81 6.98 -12.03 13.99
CA GLN A 81 5.55 -11.83 14.21
C GLN A 81 4.70 -12.47 13.11
N LEU A 82 5.02 -12.25 11.83
CA LEU A 82 4.27 -12.76 10.68
C LEU A 82 4.38 -14.29 10.53
N CYS A 83 5.47 -14.89 11.04
CA CYS A 83 5.61 -16.34 11.08
C CYS A 83 4.93 -17.00 12.29
N LYS A 84 4.72 -16.26 13.39
CA LYS A 84 4.07 -16.79 14.60
C LYS A 84 2.55 -16.59 14.62
N ARG A 85 2.05 -15.47 14.10
CA ARG A 85 0.62 -15.08 14.23
C ARG A 85 -0.09 -15.09 12.87
N SER A 86 -1.30 -15.66 12.86
CA SER A 86 -2.21 -15.59 11.71
C SER A 86 -3.27 -14.51 11.96
N LEU A 87 -3.29 -13.46 11.13
CA LEU A 87 -4.31 -12.41 11.25
C LEU A 87 -5.68 -12.93 10.80
N GLN A 88 -5.72 -13.81 9.81
CA GLN A 88 -6.97 -14.43 9.35
C GLN A 88 -7.68 -15.17 10.49
N TRP A 89 -6.94 -15.95 11.29
CA TRP A 89 -7.50 -16.61 12.48
C TRP A 89 -7.86 -15.59 13.57
N GLY A 90 -7.10 -14.50 13.71
CA GLY A 90 -7.47 -13.35 14.53
C GLY A 90 -8.84 -12.78 14.17
N ALA A 91 -9.06 -12.46 12.89
CA ALA A 91 -10.33 -11.94 12.38
C ALA A 91 -11.49 -12.93 12.57
N VAL A 92 -11.26 -14.22 12.31
CA VAL A 92 -12.26 -15.28 12.57
C VAL A 92 -12.62 -15.34 14.06
N ARG A 93 -11.64 -15.32 14.98
CA ARG A 93 -11.91 -15.29 16.42
C ARG A 93 -12.72 -14.06 16.84
N GLN A 94 -12.52 -12.91 16.19
CA GLN A 94 -13.32 -11.73 16.45
C GLN A 94 -14.77 -11.89 15.98
N LEU A 95 -15.02 -12.60 14.87
CA LEU A 95 -16.36 -12.91 14.38
C LEU A 95 -17.12 -13.92 15.27
N LEU A 96 -16.40 -14.76 16.02
CA LEU A 96 -16.98 -15.70 17.00
C LEU A 96 -17.47 -15.02 18.28
N ARG A 97 -17.17 -13.73 18.50
CA ARG A 97 -17.67 -12.97 19.66
C ARG A 97 -19.11 -12.49 19.39
N PRO A 98 -20.10 -12.79 20.25
CA PRO A 98 -21.51 -12.45 20.00
C PRO A 98 -21.76 -10.96 19.71
N ARG A 99 -21.02 -10.06 20.39
CA ARG A 99 -21.09 -8.60 20.16
C ARG A 99 -20.70 -8.17 18.74
N ASN A 100 -19.92 -8.99 18.03
CA ASN A 100 -19.43 -8.72 16.68
C ASN A 100 -20.25 -9.43 15.60
N TRP A 101 -21.31 -10.16 15.95
CA TRP A 101 -22.12 -10.90 14.98
C TRP A 101 -22.89 -9.97 14.03
N GLN A 102 -23.16 -8.74 14.47
CA GLN A 102 -23.62 -7.62 13.63
C GLN A 102 -22.67 -7.29 12.45
N TYR A 103 -21.41 -7.73 12.50
CA TYR A 103 -20.39 -7.49 11.48
C TYR A 103 -20.13 -8.70 10.57
N VAL A 104 -20.90 -9.78 10.68
CA VAL A 104 -20.76 -10.98 9.81
C VAL A 104 -20.88 -10.62 8.32
N LEU A 105 -21.75 -9.65 8.00
CA LEU A 105 -21.93 -9.10 6.65
C LEU A 105 -20.94 -7.96 6.32
N SER A 106 -20.24 -7.41 7.33
CA SER A 106 -19.31 -6.28 7.22
C SER A 106 -17.92 -6.68 7.70
N ARG A 107 -17.33 -7.68 7.03
CA ARG A 107 -16.07 -8.32 7.42
C ARG A 107 -14.88 -7.36 7.52
N ALA A 108 -14.90 -6.19 6.86
CA ALA A 108 -13.89 -5.15 7.06
C ALA A 108 -13.79 -4.70 8.54
N ASN A 109 -14.93 -4.62 9.25
CA ASN A 109 -14.93 -4.27 10.69
C ASN A 109 -14.28 -5.37 11.54
N ALA A 110 -14.44 -6.65 11.13
CA ALA A 110 -13.77 -7.77 11.79
C ALA A 110 -12.26 -7.75 11.56
N LEU A 111 -11.82 -7.36 10.36
CA LEU A 111 -10.39 -7.13 10.09
C LEU A 111 -9.86 -5.97 10.94
N ALA A 112 -10.57 -4.84 11.01
CA ALA A 112 -10.17 -3.72 11.87
C ALA A 112 -10.09 -4.12 13.35
N ALA A 113 -11.03 -4.92 13.84
CA ALA A 113 -10.98 -5.48 15.20
C ALA A 113 -9.78 -6.41 15.39
N ALA A 114 -9.44 -7.25 14.39
CA ALA A 114 -8.26 -8.09 14.45
C ALA A 114 -6.97 -7.24 14.49
N LEU A 115 -6.87 -6.18 13.69
CA LEU A 115 -5.74 -5.25 13.72
C LEU A 115 -5.58 -4.61 15.11
N ARG A 116 -6.68 -4.13 15.71
CA ARG A 116 -6.68 -3.55 17.06
C ARG A 116 -6.28 -4.53 18.14
N HIS A 117 -6.79 -5.76 18.11
CA HIS A 117 -6.59 -6.72 19.19
C HIS A 117 -5.34 -7.59 19.04
N GLU A 118 -5.05 -8.06 17.83
CA GLU A 118 -3.96 -9.02 17.58
C GLU A 118 -2.62 -8.33 17.31
N TRP A 119 -2.68 -7.19 16.60
CA TRP A 119 -1.51 -6.39 16.24
C TRP A 119 -1.40 -5.10 17.05
N LYS A 120 -2.34 -4.85 17.99
CA LYS A 120 -2.33 -3.71 18.90
C LYS A 120 -2.31 -2.35 18.19
N ILE A 121 -2.84 -2.27 16.97
CA ILE A 121 -2.97 -1.01 16.23
C ILE A 121 -4.09 -0.18 16.88
N GLN A 122 -3.76 0.67 17.85
CA GLN A 122 -4.74 1.48 18.59
C GLN A 122 -4.72 2.97 18.20
N ALA A 123 -3.73 3.38 17.41
CA ALA A 123 -3.55 4.75 16.98
C ALA A 123 -4.71 5.28 16.12
N ARG A 124 -4.93 6.59 16.20
CA ARG A 124 -5.73 7.37 15.26
C ARG A 124 -4.89 7.77 14.06
N LEU A 125 -5.53 8.24 12.99
CA LEU A 125 -4.82 8.82 11.87
C LEU A 125 -4.07 10.09 12.28
N SER A 126 -4.64 10.93 13.15
CA SER A 126 -4.00 12.15 13.66
C SER A 126 -2.72 11.92 14.45
N ASP A 127 -2.54 10.72 15.02
CA ASP A 127 -1.36 10.30 15.77
C ASP A 127 -0.18 9.94 14.86
N LEU A 128 -0.41 9.76 13.55
CA LEU A 128 0.63 9.44 12.57
C LEU A 128 1.68 10.55 12.48
N PRO A 129 2.93 10.24 12.11
CA PRO A 129 3.96 11.26 11.98
C PRO A 129 3.62 12.21 10.84
N ALA A 130 4.11 13.45 10.92
CA ALA A 130 3.89 14.45 9.86
C ALA A 130 4.71 14.13 8.60
N PHE A 131 5.84 13.46 8.80
CA PHE A 131 6.77 13.06 7.76
C PHE A 131 7.20 11.59 7.98
N PRO A 132 7.24 10.76 6.93
CA PRO A 132 6.74 11.01 5.58
C PRO A 132 5.20 11.15 5.56
N VAL A 133 4.71 11.85 4.53
CA VAL A 133 3.25 11.97 4.33
C VAL A 133 2.72 10.64 3.80
N TRP A 134 1.92 9.94 4.60
CA TRP A 134 1.32 8.67 4.23
C TRP A 134 -0.12 8.82 3.72
N SER A 135 -0.39 8.29 2.53
CA SER A 135 -1.71 8.17 1.91
C SER A 135 -2.11 6.70 1.83
N ILE A 136 -3.06 6.30 2.68
CA ILE A 136 -3.69 4.97 2.63
C ILE A 136 -4.85 5.06 1.62
N ASN A 137 -4.85 4.20 0.61
CA ASN A 137 -5.82 4.27 -0.47
C ASN A 137 -6.99 3.28 -0.28
N GLY A 138 -8.19 3.77 -0.57
CA GLY A 138 -9.44 3.03 -0.68
C GLY A 138 -10.22 3.49 -1.92
N THR A 139 -11.36 2.85 -2.17
CA THR A 139 -12.25 3.17 -3.28
C THR A 139 -13.63 3.51 -2.76
N ASN A 140 -14.17 4.67 -3.16
CA ASN A 140 -15.52 5.07 -2.84
C ASN A 140 -16.50 4.48 -3.87
N ALA A 141 -17.39 3.58 -3.43
CA ALA A 141 -18.32 2.89 -4.32
C ALA A 141 -19.42 3.79 -4.87
N GLU A 142 -19.81 4.84 -4.15
CA GLU A 142 -20.87 5.74 -4.58
C GLU A 142 -20.49 6.52 -5.84
N ASN A 143 -19.21 6.81 -6.03
CA ASN A 143 -18.77 7.72 -7.08
C ASN A 143 -17.55 7.23 -7.90
N GLY A 144 -17.00 6.07 -7.56
CA GLY A 144 -15.84 5.46 -8.24
C GLY A 144 -14.52 6.19 -8.06
N ALA A 145 -14.43 7.16 -7.14
CA ALA A 145 -13.22 7.93 -6.91
C ALA A 145 -12.29 7.24 -5.90
N ARG A 146 -10.99 7.58 -6.00
CA ARG A 146 -10.00 7.23 -4.99
C ARG A 146 -10.33 7.94 -3.68
N PHE A 147 -10.65 7.14 -2.68
CA PHE A 147 -10.78 7.61 -1.30
C PHE A 147 -9.41 7.52 -0.64
N ARG A 148 -8.98 8.57 0.05
CA ARG A 148 -7.67 8.60 0.72
C ARG A 148 -7.85 8.85 2.21
N PHE A 149 -7.03 8.18 3.01
CA PHE A 149 -6.87 8.46 4.43
C PHE A 149 -5.44 8.94 4.66
N LYS A 150 -5.30 10.09 5.32
CA LYS A 150 -4.04 10.71 5.74
C LYS A 150 -4.13 11.11 7.20
N ARG A 151 -3.02 11.59 7.76
CA ARG A 151 -2.96 12.11 9.12
C ARG A 151 -4.04 13.15 9.42
N ASP A 152 -4.16 14.12 8.53
CA ASP A 152 -5.00 15.32 8.70
C ASP A 152 -6.40 15.17 8.09
N SER A 153 -6.52 14.37 7.03
CA SER A 153 -7.68 14.39 6.15
C SER A 153 -8.07 13.01 5.64
N LEU A 154 -9.38 12.83 5.46
CA LEU A 154 -9.96 11.70 4.75
C LEU A 154 -10.98 12.19 3.72
N GLY A 155 -11.11 11.50 2.59
CA GLY A 155 -12.09 11.85 1.56
C GLY A 155 -11.67 11.58 0.13
N ASP A 156 -12.44 12.12 -0.81
CA ASP A 156 -12.20 12.05 -2.24
C ASP A 156 -12.61 13.37 -2.92
N TYR A 157 -12.13 13.61 -4.14
CA TYR A 157 -12.34 14.90 -4.80
C TYR A 157 -13.81 15.18 -5.18
N LYS A 158 -14.67 14.16 -5.29
CA LYS A 158 -16.09 14.31 -5.61
C LYS A 158 -16.91 14.58 -4.35
N SER A 159 -16.68 13.83 -3.27
CA SER A 159 -17.38 13.99 -1.99
C SER A 159 -16.85 15.15 -1.14
N GLY A 160 -15.60 15.57 -1.38
CA GLY A 160 -14.87 16.50 -0.53
C GLY A 160 -13.97 15.78 0.48
N TYR A 161 -13.31 16.58 1.32
CA TYR A 161 -12.40 16.12 2.37
C TYR A 161 -12.89 16.57 3.74
N ALA A 162 -12.67 15.74 4.75
CA ALA A 162 -12.97 16.02 6.14
C ALA A 162 -11.76 15.73 7.02
N SER A 163 -11.79 16.26 8.25
CA SER A 163 -10.76 15.96 9.27
C SER A 163 -10.72 14.47 9.59
N ALA A 164 -9.50 13.94 9.74
CA ALA A 164 -9.25 12.55 10.13
C ALA A 164 -9.05 12.35 11.65
N GLU A 165 -9.24 13.40 12.45
CA GLU A 165 -8.91 13.45 13.88
C GLU A 165 -9.49 12.30 14.74
N ASP A 166 -10.71 11.85 14.43
CA ASP A 166 -11.40 10.78 15.15
C ASP A 166 -11.36 9.42 14.43
N PHE A 167 -10.70 9.32 13.28
CA PHE A 167 -10.67 8.10 12.50
C PHE A 167 -9.50 7.20 12.91
N THR A 168 -9.76 5.90 13.14
CA THR A 168 -8.72 4.99 13.60
C THR A 168 -7.84 4.50 12.45
N LEU A 169 -6.54 4.33 12.73
CA LEU A 169 -5.59 3.77 11.76
C LEU A 169 -5.99 2.35 11.34
N ALA A 170 -6.46 1.54 12.31
CA ALA A 170 -6.90 0.17 12.06
C ALA A 170 -8.09 0.12 11.08
N ASP A 171 -9.03 1.06 11.16
CA ASP A 171 -10.15 1.10 10.21
C ASP A 171 -9.66 1.51 8.81
N ALA A 172 -8.75 2.48 8.70
CA ALA A 172 -8.17 2.89 7.41
C ALA A 172 -7.39 1.75 6.74
N MET A 173 -6.56 1.04 7.50
CA MET A 173 -5.85 -0.15 7.07
C MET A 173 -6.82 -1.27 6.64
N ALA A 174 -7.91 -1.47 7.39
CA ALA A 174 -8.91 -2.48 7.07
C ALA A 174 -9.69 -2.14 5.80
N VAL A 175 -10.08 -0.88 5.57
CA VAL A 175 -10.67 -0.43 4.29
C VAL A 175 -9.72 -0.76 3.15
N SER A 176 -8.46 -0.36 3.30
CA SER A 176 -7.46 -0.52 2.26
C SER A 176 -7.20 -1.99 1.92
N ALA A 177 -7.46 -2.93 2.85
CA ALA A 177 -7.27 -4.37 2.68
C ALA A 177 -8.58 -5.18 2.46
N ALA A 178 -9.73 -4.51 2.37
CA ALA A 178 -11.04 -5.15 2.21
C ALA A 178 -11.30 -5.53 0.74
N PHE A 179 -10.60 -6.56 0.25
CA PHE A 179 -10.71 -6.97 -1.15
C PHE A 179 -12.15 -7.44 -1.51
N PRO A 180 -12.65 -7.10 -2.72
CA PRO A 180 -13.98 -7.50 -3.17
C PRO A 180 -14.17 -9.03 -3.20
N GLY A 181 -15.29 -9.50 -2.66
CA GLY A 181 -15.66 -10.93 -2.63
C GLY A 181 -15.30 -11.66 -1.34
N GLY A 182 -14.33 -11.16 -0.57
CA GLY A 182 -13.94 -11.71 0.73
C GLY A 182 -14.37 -10.87 1.92
N PHE A 183 -14.26 -9.54 1.79
CA PHE A 183 -14.60 -8.58 2.85
C PHE A 183 -15.58 -7.53 2.33
N GLY A 184 -16.75 -7.41 2.97
CA GLY A 184 -17.72 -6.36 2.62
C GLY A 184 -17.18 -4.95 2.89
N PRO A 185 -17.72 -3.90 2.26
CA PRO A 185 -17.21 -2.55 2.38
C PRO A 185 -17.29 -2.02 3.81
N LEU A 186 -16.39 -1.12 4.17
CA LEU A 186 -16.56 -0.31 5.37
C LEU A 186 -17.56 0.80 5.10
N ARG A 187 -18.58 0.91 5.94
CA ARG A 187 -19.63 1.93 5.83
C ARG A 187 -19.29 3.15 6.69
N LEU A 188 -19.01 4.28 6.04
CA LEU A 188 -18.73 5.56 6.69
C LEU A 188 -19.98 6.46 6.69
N SER A 189 -20.43 6.93 7.84
CA SER A 189 -21.52 7.92 7.94
C SER A 189 -20.97 9.33 7.68
N THR A 190 -21.44 9.99 6.63
CA THR A 190 -20.96 11.34 6.27
C THR A 190 -21.35 12.40 7.29
N ARG A 191 -22.45 12.19 8.01
CA ARG A 191 -22.95 13.11 9.07
C ARG A 191 -22.02 13.24 10.28
N ARG A 192 -21.05 12.33 10.44
CA ARG A 192 -20.07 12.37 11.55
C ARG A 192 -18.94 13.37 11.29
N TYR A 193 -18.90 13.99 10.11
CA TYR A 193 -17.79 14.81 9.68
C TYR A 193 -18.28 16.11 9.05
N ILE A 194 -17.45 17.15 9.18
CA ILE A 194 -17.60 18.39 8.42
C ILE A 194 -16.79 18.25 7.15
N TRP A 195 -17.48 18.13 6.02
CA TRP A 195 -16.86 18.00 4.71
C TRP A 195 -16.63 19.37 4.10
N ARG A 196 -15.47 19.55 3.49
CA ARG A 196 -15.11 20.74 2.73
C ARG A 196 -14.71 20.32 1.32
N LYS A 197 -15.12 21.12 0.33
CA LYS A 197 -14.80 20.89 -1.07
C LYS A 197 -14.29 22.18 -1.68
N ARG A 198 -13.37 22.04 -2.63
CA ARG A 198 -12.84 23.13 -3.43
C ARG A 198 -12.96 22.78 -4.91
N GLN A 199 -12.91 23.78 -5.78
CA GLN A 199 -12.78 23.56 -7.21
C GLN A 199 -11.43 22.91 -7.52
N TRP A 200 -11.36 22.24 -8.68
CA TRP A 200 -10.12 21.66 -9.17
C TRP A 200 -9.05 22.76 -9.31
N ASP A 201 -7.81 22.46 -8.91
CA ASP A 201 -6.66 23.40 -8.85
C ASP A 201 -6.80 24.63 -7.94
N ALA A 202 -7.91 24.78 -7.21
CA ALA A 202 -8.05 25.87 -6.25
C ALA A 202 -7.20 25.64 -4.98
N PRO A 203 -6.70 26.71 -4.32
CA PRO A 203 -5.97 26.63 -3.06
C PRO A 203 -6.77 25.94 -1.96
N GLU A 204 -6.11 25.28 -1.02
CA GLU A 204 -6.78 24.60 0.09
C GLU A 204 -7.61 25.53 0.97
N SER A 205 -7.16 26.78 1.11
CA SER A 205 -7.86 27.84 1.85
C SER A 205 -9.21 28.21 1.24
N SER A 206 -9.45 27.91 -0.04
CA SER A 206 -10.73 28.18 -0.71
C SER A 206 -11.78 27.08 -0.47
N ALA A 207 -11.48 26.07 0.36
CA ALA A 207 -12.39 24.96 0.60
C ALA A 207 -13.59 25.38 1.46
N THR A 208 -14.78 25.35 0.85
CA THR A 208 -16.05 25.68 1.51
C THR A 208 -16.70 24.42 2.05
N VAL A 209 -17.51 24.57 3.10
CA VAL A 209 -18.31 23.46 3.62
C VAL A 209 -19.22 22.92 2.51
N ALA A 210 -19.25 21.61 2.36
CA ALA A 210 -20.06 20.91 1.37
C ALA A 210 -20.82 19.78 2.04
N THR A 211 -22.01 19.47 1.53
CA THR A 211 -22.76 18.28 1.96
C THR A 211 -22.52 17.17 0.94
N PRO A 212 -21.94 16.03 1.34
CA PRO A 212 -21.83 14.88 0.44
C PRO A 212 -23.20 14.44 -0.05
N ALA A 213 -23.30 14.05 -1.33
CA ALA A 213 -24.56 13.62 -1.93
C ALA A 213 -25.17 12.38 -1.25
N HIS A 214 -24.36 11.56 -0.60
CA HIS A 214 -24.78 10.34 0.06
C HIS A 214 -24.61 10.43 1.58
N ARG A 215 -25.59 9.91 2.31
CA ARG A 215 -25.56 9.82 3.78
C ARG A 215 -24.50 8.82 4.30
N PHE A 216 -24.21 7.81 3.50
CA PHE A 216 -23.21 6.79 3.80
C PHE A 216 -22.30 6.61 2.59
N LEU A 217 -21.01 6.41 2.85
CA LEU A 217 -20.04 5.99 1.84
C LEU A 217 -19.64 4.54 2.09
N HIS A 218 -19.64 3.71 1.05
CA HIS A 218 -19.16 2.33 1.09
C HIS A 218 -17.75 2.28 0.52
N LEU A 219 -16.79 2.05 1.41
CA LEU A 219 -15.37 2.10 1.09
C LEU A 219 -14.83 0.68 0.90
N TYR A 220 -14.25 0.44 -0.27
CA TYR A 220 -13.59 -0.80 -0.66
C TYR A 220 -12.06 -0.64 -0.68
N ASP A 221 -11.36 -1.77 -0.85
CA ASP A 221 -9.92 -1.81 -1.10
C ASP A 221 -9.50 -0.82 -2.18
N GLY A 222 -8.35 -0.17 -1.98
CA GLY A 222 -7.79 0.80 -2.93
C GLY A 222 -7.45 0.16 -4.29
N GLY A 223 -7.24 -1.15 -4.32
CA GLY A 223 -6.95 -1.92 -5.52
C GLY A 223 -8.10 -2.01 -6.52
N VAL A 224 -9.33 -1.67 -6.12
CA VAL A 224 -10.45 -1.50 -7.06
C VAL A 224 -10.22 -0.28 -7.97
N TYR A 225 -9.65 0.80 -7.44
CA TYR A 225 -9.34 2.01 -8.19
C TYR A 225 -7.94 1.95 -8.83
N ASP A 226 -6.92 1.65 -8.02
CA ASP A 226 -5.52 1.57 -8.43
C ASP A 226 -4.75 0.65 -7.47
N ASN A 227 -4.49 -0.59 -7.89
CA ASN A 227 -3.77 -1.57 -7.07
C ASN A 227 -2.29 -1.24 -6.89
N LEU A 228 -1.69 -0.42 -7.76
CA LEU A 228 -0.32 0.04 -7.54
C LEU A 228 -0.30 1.05 -6.39
N GLY A 229 -1.29 1.94 -6.33
CA GLY A 229 -1.27 3.10 -5.45
C GLY A 229 -0.40 4.23 -6.01
N LEU A 230 -0.22 4.29 -7.33
CA LEU A 230 0.63 5.24 -8.03
C LEU A 230 -0.05 6.60 -8.25
N GLU A 231 -1.39 6.61 -8.31
CA GLU A 231 -2.19 7.82 -8.57
C GLU A 231 -1.81 9.08 -7.75
N PRO A 232 -1.39 9.01 -6.47
CA PRO A 232 -1.02 10.21 -5.73
C PRO A 232 0.23 10.92 -6.25
N PHE A 233 1.12 10.21 -6.96
CA PHE A 233 2.44 10.70 -7.31
C PHE A 233 2.67 10.82 -8.82
N PHE A 234 1.87 10.15 -9.64
CA PHE A 234 2.03 10.15 -11.09
C PHE A 234 0.67 10.27 -11.77
N ASP A 235 0.57 11.17 -12.74
CA ASP A 235 -0.59 11.30 -13.61
C ASP A 235 -0.40 10.38 -14.82
N ALA A 236 -1.10 9.25 -14.82
CA ALA A 236 -0.99 8.28 -15.90
C ALA A 236 -1.61 8.77 -17.23
N GLY A 237 -2.49 9.79 -17.21
CA GLY A 237 -3.05 10.37 -18.42
C GLY A 237 -2.07 11.31 -19.11
N ARG A 238 -1.33 12.10 -18.33
CA ARG A 238 -0.31 13.03 -18.83
C ARG A 238 1.08 12.41 -18.99
N GLY A 239 1.34 11.31 -18.29
CA GLY A 239 2.68 10.70 -18.24
C GLY A 239 3.68 11.52 -17.42
N GLU A 240 3.20 12.30 -16.46
CA GLU A 240 3.99 13.28 -15.71
C GLU A 240 3.94 13.01 -14.19
N PRO A 241 5.03 13.27 -13.47
CA PRO A 241 5.02 13.21 -12.01
C PRO A 241 4.22 14.39 -11.44
N LYS A 242 3.41 14.13 -10.40
CA LYS A 242 2.70 15.18 -9.65
C LYS A 242 3.64 15.96 -8.72
N HIS A 243 4.85 15.44 -8.51
CA HIS A 243 5.94 16.07 -7.77
C HIS A 243 7.25 15.91 -8.56
N ALA A 244 7.67 16.95 -9.28
CA ALA A 244 8.79 16.88 -10.24
C ALA A 244 10.15 16.55 -9.60
N ASP A 245 10.38 16.99 -8.37
CA ASP A 245 11.67 16.86 -7.68
C ASP A 245 11.77 15.57 -6.84
N GLN A 246 10.95 14.56 -7.13
CA GLN A 246 10.92 13.31 -6.35
C GLN A 246 11.28 12.09 -7.18
N PHE A 247 12.00 11.18 -6.55
CA PHE A 247 12.25 9.85 -7.08
C PHE A 247 11.04 8.96 -6.80
N ILE A 248 10.35 8.48 -7.83
CA ILE A 248 9.16 7.62 -7.65
C ILE A 248 9.60 6.16 -7.60
N LEU A 249 9.53 5.54 -6.42
CA LEU A 249 9.83 4.12 -6.23
C LEU A 249 8.54 3.31 -6.11
N VAL A 250 8.22 2.54 -7.13
CA VAL A 250 7.05 1.65 -7.14
C VAL A 250 7.47 0.23 -6.80
N SER A 251 7.07 -0.26 -5.63
CA SER A 251 7.16 -1.66 -5.26
C SER A 251 5.84 -2.35 -5.58
N ASP A 252 5.87 -3.21 -6.60
CA ASP A 252 4.69 -3.89 -7.14
C ASP A 252 4.72 -5.39 -6.87
N ALA A 253 3.87 -5.81 -5.94
CA ALA A 253 3.62 -7.18 -5.53
C ALA A 253 2.32 -7.77 -6.09
N GLY A 254 1.72 -7.12 -7.10
CA GLY A 254 0.60 -7.65 -7.85
C GLY A 254 0.98 -8.94 -8.55
N ALA A 255 0.14 -9.97 -8.43
CA ALA A 255 0.35 -11.21 -9.19
C ALA A 255 0.00 -10.95 -10.66
N PRO A 256 0.79 -11.47 -11.62
CA PRO A 256 0.40 -11.50 -13.01
C PRO A 256 -0.94 -12.23 -13.19
N LEU A 257 -1.72 -11.80 -14.17
CA LEU A 257 -2.92 -12.53 -14.57
C LEU A 257 -2.55 -13.91 -15.11
N ALA A 258 -2.98 -14.98 -14.43
CA ALA A 258 -2.74 -16.35 -14.90
C ALA A 258 -3.42 -16.59 -16.27
N PRO A 259 -2.77 -17.29 -17.22
CA PRO A 259 -3.40 -17.65 -18.49
C PRO A 259 -4.52 -18.69 -18.29
N GLY A 260 -5.46 -18.75 -19.24
CA GLY A 260 -6.53 -19.75 -19.27
C GLY A 260 -7.85 -19.31 -18.65
N PHE A 261 -8.89 -20.16 -18.84
CA PHE A 261 -10.24 -19.95 -18.33
C PHE A 261 -10.92 -21.32 -18.07
N ALA A 262 -10.66 -21.91 -16.90
CA ALA A 262 -11.13 -23.26 -16.55
C ALA A 262 -12.42 -23.26 -15.70
N HIS A 263 -13.39 -22.40 -16.03
CA HIS A 263 -14.65 -22.28 -15.28
C HIS A 263 -15.88 -22.61 -16.14
N GLY A 264 -16.64 -23.62 -15.71
CA GLY A 264 -17.92 -24.00 -16.31
C GLY A 264 -18.95 -22.85 -16.33
N PRO A 265 -20.01 -22.94 -17.14
CA PRO A 265 -20.91 -21.83 -17.46
C PRO A 265 -21.57 -21.16 -16.24
N PHE A 266 -21.87 -21.92 -15.19
CA PHE A 266 -22.55 -21.41 -13.99
C PHE A 266 -21.61 -21.12 -12.81
N SER A 267 -20.30 -21.17 -13.01
CA SER A 267 -19.35 -20.97 -11.91
C SER A 267 -19.28 -19.48 -11.50
N PRO A 268 -19.51 -19.13 -10.22
CA PRO A 268 -19.37 -17.74 -9.76
C PRO A 268 -17.94 -17.21 -9.90
N PHE A 269 -16.94 -18.09 -9.99
CA PHE A 269 -15.55 -17.72 -10.27
C PHE A 269 -15.35 -17.11 -11.67
N ARG A 270 -16.32 -17.24 -12.57
CA ARG A 270 -16.32 -16.50 -13.85
C ARG A 270 -16.36 -14.99 -13.64
N LEU A 271 -17.24 -14.50 -12.75
CA LEU A 271 -17.33 -13.07 -12.44
C LEU A 271 -16.03 -12.57 -11.80
N LYS A 272 -15.45 -13.37 -10.91
CA LYS A 272 -14.12 -13.08 -10.35
C LYS A 272 -13.08 -12.97 -11.46
N ARG A 273 -13.04 -13.91 -12.41
CA ARG A 273 -12.09 -13.88 -13.52
C ARG A 273 -12.26 -12.66 -14.42
N VAL A 274 -13.50 -12.24 -14.69
CA VAL A 274 -13.75 -10.98 -15.43
C VAL A 274 -13.21 -9.78 -14.65
N ALA A 275 -13.47 -9.71 -13.34
CA ALA A 275 -12.93 -8.66 -12.48
C ALA A 275 -11.39 -8.68 -12.44
N ASP A 276 -10.76 -9.86 -12.38
CA ASP A 276 -9.31 -10.03 -12.42
C ASP A 276 -8.74 -9.47 -13.73
N ILE A 277 -9.38 -9.75 -14.88
CA ILE A 277 -8.97 -9.23 -16.20
C ILE A 277 -9.09 -7.69 -16.22
N MET A 278 -10.23 -7.14 -15.80
CA MET A 278 -10.43 -5.68 -15.77
C MET A 278 -9.40 -4.98 -14.87
N SER A 279 -9.12 -5.56 -13.71
CA SER A 279 -8.11 -5.05 -12.78
C SER A 279 -6.70 -5.11 -13.37
N ASP A 280 -6.33 -6.23 -14.02
CA ASP A 280 -5.03 -6.37 -14.67
C ASP A 280 -4.84 -5.36 -15.81
N GLN A 281 -5.88 -5.13 -16.63
CA GLN A 281 -5.82 -4.11 -17.69
C GLN A 281 -5.66 -2.69 -17.13
N SER A 282 -6.36 -2.36 -16.05
CA SER A 282 -6.22 -1.09 -15.34
C SER A 282 -4.80 -0.89 -14.79
N ARG A 283 -4.21 -1.94 -14.22
CA ARG A 283 -2.80 -1.94 -13.76
C ARG A 283 -1.84 -1.81 -14.94
N ALA A 284 -2.02 -2.59 -16.01
CA ALA A 284 -1.13 -2.62 -17.17
C ALA A 284 -1.04 -1.27 -17.89
N LEU A 285 -2.14 -0.51 -17.97
CA LEU A 285 -2.12 0.86 -18.52
C LEU A 285 -1.25 1.80 -17.68
N ARG A 286 -1.38 1.75 -16.35
CA ARG A 286 -0.55 2.56 -15.43
C ARG A 286 0.91 2.17 -15.48
N VAL A 287 1.21 0.87 -15.47
CA VAL A 287 2.58 0.36 -15.59
C VAL A 287 3.22 0.79 -16.91
N ARG A 288 2.53 0.63 -18.05
CA ARG A 288 3.08 1.03 -19.35
C ARG A 288 3.42 2.52 -19.41
N THR A 289 2.51 3.36 -18.94
CA THR A 289 2.71 4.81 -18.93
C THR A 289 3.86 5.21 -17.98
N PHE A 290 3.94 4.58 -16.81
CA PHE A 290 5.03 4.83 -15.86
C PHE A 290 6.38 4.35 -16.39
N VAL A 291 6.46 3.15 -16.98
CA VAL A 291 7.68 2.64 -17.61
C VAL A 291 8.13 3.57 -18.74
N HIS A 292 7.21 4.06 -19.57
CA HIS A 292 7.52 5.05 -20.59
C HIS A 292 8.14 6.33 -19.98
N TYR A 293 7.58 6.82 -18.88
CA TYR A 293 8.16 7.95 -18.13
C TYR A 293 9.57 7.65 -17.59
N LEU A 294 9.83 6.43 -17.08
CA LEU A 294 11.15 6.02 -16.61
C LEU A 294 12.19 5.96 -17.73
N LEU A 295 11.81 5.47 -18.92
CA LEU A 295 12.71 5.35 -20.07
C LEU A 295 13.16 6.69 -20.66
N GLN A 296 12.47 7.79 -20.34
CA GLN A 296 12.81 9.13 -20.81
C GLN A 296 13.97 9.80 -20.03
N GLY A 297 14.49 9.19 -18.96
CA GLY A 297 15.66 9.70 -18.27
C GLY A 297 16.02 8.98 -16.97
N ALA A 298 17.31 8.89 -16.69
CA ALA A 298 17.83 8.32 -15.44
C ALA A 298 17.42 9.16 -14.21
N GLY A 299 17.34 8.51 -13.05
CA GLY A 299 17.03 9.18 -11.77
C GLY A 299 15.58 9.67 -11.61
N ARG A 300 14.68 9.23 -12.50
CA ARG A 300 13.24 9.54 -12.42
C ARG A 300 12.47 8.64 -11.45
N GLY A 301 12.97 7.43 -11.21
CA GLY A 301 12.31 6.43 -10.38
C GLY A 301 12.64 5.00 -10.76
N ALA A 302 11.95 4.05 -10.15
CA ALA A 302 12.08 2.63 -10.45
C ALA A 302 10.77 1.88 -10.23
N LEU A 303 10.57 0.80 -11.00
CA LEU A 303 9.49 -0.16 -10.82
C LEU A 303 10.08 -1.52 -10.39
N VAL A 304 9.97 -1.82 -9.09
CA VAL A 304 10.39 -3.09 -8.50
C VAL A 304 9.22 -4.07 -8.54
N PHE A 305 9.20 -4.92 -9.57
CA PHE A 305 8.10 -5.85 -9.81
C PHE A 305 8.40 -7.27 -9.33
N LEU A 306 7.48 -7.86 -8.57
CA LEU A 306 7.56 -9.22 -8.02
C LEU A 306 7.89 -10.27 -9.08
N ALA A 307 7.19 -10.22 -10.22
CA ALA A 307 7.37 -11.15 -11.33
C ALA A 307 8.38 -10.65 -12.38
N SER A 308 9.31 -9.76 -12.00
CA SER A 308 10.41 -9.35 -12.88
C SER A 308 11.16 -10.57 -13.40
N PRO A 309 11.31 -10.75 -14.72
CA PRO A 309 11.98 -11.92 -15.27
C PRO A 309 13.51 -11.86 -15.15
N ALA A 310 14.07 -10.67 -14.95
CA ALA A 310 15.52 -10.42 -15.03
C ALA A 310 16.33 -10.93 -13.82
N ILE A 311 15.67 -11.25 -12.70
CA ILE A 311 16.33 -11.60 -11.44
C ILE A 311 15.82 -12.97 -10.97
N GLY A 312 16.69 -13.80 -10.38
CA GLY A 312 16.37 -15.10 -9.77
C GLY A 312 15.90 -16.19 -10.75
N THR A 313 15.43 -17.31 -10.22
CA THR A 313 15.03 -18.48 -11.05
C THR A 313 13.56 -18.40 -11.48
N ASP A 314 13.23 -19.06 -12.60
CA ASP A 314 11.84 -19.18 -13.07
C ASP A 314 10.94 -19.89 -12.05
N GLN A 315 11.47 -20.89 -11.34
CA GLN A 315 10.74 -21.63 -10.31
C GLN A 315 10.42 -20.75 -9.10
N GLU A 316 11.40 -19.97 -8.61
CA GLU A 316 11.19 -19.00 -7.54
C GLU A 316 10.14 -17.96 -7.96
N ARG A 317 10.28 -17.41 -9.17
CA ARG A 317 9.35 -16.42 -9.73
C ARG A 317 7.93 -16.97 -9.82
N ALA A 318 7.76 -18.22 -10.29
CA ALA A 318 6.47 -18.88 -10.36
C ALA A 318 5.86 -19.09 -8.97
N PHE A 319 6.67 -19.55 -8.01
CA PHE A 319 6.24 -19.75 -6.62
C PHE A 319 5.75 -18.46 -5.99
N VAL A 320 6.56 -17.40 -6.02
CA VAL A 320 6.20 -16.11 -5.39
C VAL A 320 4.98 -15.49 -6.06
N SER A 321 4.86 -15.58 -7.39
CA SER A 321 3.73 -15.03 -8.14
C SER A 321 2.42 -15.74 -7.84
N ALA A 322 2.47 -17.07 -7.66
CA ALA A 322 1.32 -17.89 -7.32
C ALA A 322 0.99 -17.89 -5.82
N PHE A 323 1.87 -17.32 -4.97
CA PHE A 323 1.70 -17.40 -3.53
C PHE A 323 0.38 -16.71 -3.09
N PRO A 324 -0.44 -17.35 -2.24
CA PRO A 324 -1.75 -16.81 -1.84
C PRO A 324 -1.67 -15.43 -1.19
N THR A 325 -2.75 -14.67 -1.35
CA THR A 325 -2.91 -13.35 -0.70
C THR A 325 -3.54 -13.45 0.70
N THR A 326 -3.82 -14.66 1.20
CA THR A 326 -4.44 -14.91 2.50
C THR A 326 -3.56 -14.44 3.66
N LEU A 327 -4.16 -13.84 4.69
CA LEU A 327 -3.43 -13.30 5.85
C LEU A 327 -3.14 -14.38 6.91
N THR A 328 -2.73 -15.56 6.44
CA THR A 328 -2.34 -16.72 7.26
C THR A 328 -0.89 -16.61 7.72
N LYS A 329 -0.52 -17.29 8.82
CA LYS A 329 0.88 -17.34 9.27
C LYS A 329 1.80 -17.92 8.18
N LEU A 330 3.03 -17.45 8.11
CA LEU A 330 4.04 -17.93 7.17
C LEU A 330 5.02 -18.90 7.83
N SER A 331 5.59 -19.81 7.04
CA SER A 331 6.84 -20.46 7.45
C SER A 331 8.00 -19.47 7.32
N LEU A 332 9.09 -19.69 8.08
CA LEU A 332 10.30 -18.87 7.94
C LEU A 332 10.88 -18.95 6.52
N ALA A 333 10.93 -20.15 5.94
CA ALA A 333 11.42 -20.35 4.57
C ALA A 333 10.60 -19.58 3.53
N THR A 334 9.27 -19.60 3.65
CA THR A 334 8.38 -18.83 2.77
C THR A 334 8.60 -17.34 2.92
N PHE A 335 8.76 -16.85 4.15
CA PHE A 335 9.06 -15.45 4.41
C PHE A 335 10.37 -15.05 3.72
N ASP A 336 11.43 -15.84 3.93
CA ASP A 336 12.77 -15.54 3.40
C ASP A 336 12.80 -15.58 1.87
N LEU A 337 12.04 -16.47 1.23
CA LEU A 337 11.86 -16.48 -0.23
C LEU A 337 11.17 -15.20 -0.74
N LEU A 338 10.06 -14.79 -0.12
CA LEU A 338 9.30 -13.62 -0.55
C LEU A 338 10.06 -12.31 -0.30
N ALA A 339 10.67 -12.16 0.88
CA ALA A 339 11.45 -10.98 1.23
C ALA A 339 12.77 -10.95 0.46
N GLY A 340 13.42 -12.11 0.31
CA GLY A 340 14.63 -12.26 -0.50
C GLY A 340 14.39 -11.86 -1.95
N ARG A 341 13.22 -12.22 -2.51
CA ARG A 341 12.80 -11.77 -3.85
C ARG A 341 12.71 -10.25 -3.94
N GLY A 342 11.98 -9.62 -3.01
CA GLY A 342 11.84 -8.16 -2.97
C GLY A 342 13.20 -7.46 -2.87
N TYR A 343 14.06 -7.98 -2.00
CA TYR A 343 15.43 -7.50 -1.85
C TYR A 343 16.25 -7.63 -3.14
N ALA A 344 16.25 -8.80 -3.78
CA ALA A 344 17.05 -9.07 -4.96
C ALA A 344 16.63 -8.21 -6.16
N VAL A 345 15.32 -8.05 -6.38
CA VAL A 345 14.81 -7.20 -7.47
C VAL A 345 15.11 -5.72 -7.19
N ALA A 346 14.93 -5.27 -5.94
CA ALA A 346 15.30 -3.90 -5.56
C ALA A 346 16.79 -3.63 -5.78
N LYS A 347 17.65 -4.54 -5.32
CA LYS A 347 19.10 -4.44 -5.51
C LYS A 347 19.50 -4.36 -6.98
N GLY A 348 18.94 -5.23 -7.82
CA GLY A 348 19.27 -5.26 -9.24
C GLY A 348 18.86 -4.00 -10.01
N LEU A 349 17.79 -3.31 -9.58
CA LEU A 349 17.27 -2.13 -10.29
C LEU A 349 17.74 -0.79 -9.72
N LEU A 350 18.00 -0.74 -8.41
CA LEU A 350 18.32 0.50 -7.71
C LEU A 350 19.81 0.75 -7.57
N ALA A 351 20.66 -0.28 -7.64
CA ALA A 351 22.11 -0.11 -7.52
C ALA A 351 22.69 0.87 -8.55
N GLU A 352 22.14 0.87 -9.77
CA GLU A 352 22.55 1.77 -10.86
C GLU A 352 22.01 3.21 -10.70
N GLN A 353 21.06 3.43 -9.79
CA GLN A 353 20.42 4.73 -9.57
C GLN A 353 20.96 5.45 -8.33
N LEU A 354 21.90 4.84 -7.60
CA LEU A 354 22.54 5.45 -6.44
C LEU A 354 23.54 6.51 -6.90
N VAL A 355 23.51 7.68 -6.25
CA VAL A 355 24.53 8.72 -6.43
C VAL A 355 25.82 8.23 -5.75
N PRO A 356 26.96 8.19 -6.46
CA PRO A 356 28.24 7.84 -5.85
C PRO A 356 28.51 8.75 -4.66
N ALA A 357 28.89 8.18 -3.52
CA ALA A 357 29.38 8.98 -2.41
C ALA A 357 30.65 9.69 -2.88
N VAL A 358 30.59 11.01 -3.07
CA VAL A 358 31.81 11.81 -3.28
C VAL A 358 32.65 11.63 -2.03
N SER A 359 33.78 10.93 -2.14
CA SER A 359 34.72 10.79 -1.04
C SER A 359 35.28 12.17 -0.74
N ALA A 360 34.94 12.71 0.43
CA ALA A 360 35.60 13.87 0.99
C ALA A 360 37.00 13.48 1.47
N THR A 361 37.88 13.16 0.52
CA THR A 361 39.32 12.95 0.68
C THR A 361 39.92 13.10 -0.71
N GLU A 362 40.23 14.34 -1.09
CA GLU A 362 41.30 14.76 -2.00
C GLU A 362 40.98 16.19 -2.47
N HIS A 363 41.32 17.16 -1.63
CA HIS A 363 42.18 18.27 -2.03
C HIS A 363 42.72 18.91 -0.75
N ALA A 364 44.05 18.96 -0.71
CA ALA A 364 44.87 19.65 0.27
C ALA A 364 44.63 21.17 0.28
#